data_AF-A0A1H4WHY0-F1
#
_entry.id   AF-A0A1H4WHY0-F1
#
_cell.length_a   1.000
_cell.length_b   1.000
_cell.length_c   1.000
_cell.angle_alpha   90.00
_cell.angle_beta   90.00
_cell.angle_gamma   90.00
#
_symmetry.space_group_name_H-M   'P 1'
#
loop_
_entity.id
_entity.type
_entity.pdbx_description
1 polymer ?
#
loop_
_entity_poly.entity_id
_entity_poly.type
_entity_poly.pdbx_seq_one_letter_code
_entity_poly.pdbx_strand_id
1 'polypeptide(L)'
;MVVGLFGGGESLSEDFRAALADDAGHHRRMIAKGEPNIRSCFQDGETVRLIAVEDFTATHTLVVTDRRLLVMRKGGRVLDRSVTPEEIRDVEVRPTGTGSFLLVVAGPGTTVKFQRPGVAYSVGEAIEKLARRRPPVETAASGFAATDGRAVPILYPGFYLDLLTETGVPANPENVVNLIERVFVMVMGQADEYFRQWGDDDAARRFHDRFDGGGPEDRVLNSVDDMVDWLWAWNFRCHTPLMQLFPRIQALLLEPHSFLRTGNGRVPSWAEYQEG
;
A
#
# COMPACT_ATOMS: atom_id res chain seq x y z
N MET A 1 58.78 1.80 -5.10
CA MET A 1 57.45 1.91 -5.75
C MET A 1 56.75 0.58 -5.50
N VAL A 2 55.90 0.52 -4.47
CA VAL A 2 55.23 -0.72 -4.04
C VAL A 2 53.93 -0.83 -4.84
N VAL A 3 53.88 -1.76 -5.78
CA VAL A 3 52.65 -2.12 -6.50
C VAL A 3 51.81 -2.96 -5.55
N GLY A 4 50.69 -2.40 -5.08
CA GLY A 4 49.79 -3.07 -4.13
C GLY A 4 49.17 -4.34 -4.74
N LEU A 5 49.43 -5.47 -4.08
CA LEU A 5 49.01 -6.85 -4.39
C LEU A 5 47.58 -7.20 -3.93
N PHE A 6 46.69 -6.22 -3.76
CA PHE A 6 45.30 -6.46 -3.34
C PHE A 6 44.35 -6.25 -4.52
N GLY A 7 43.60 -7.32 -4.81
CA GLY A 7 42.74 -7.55 -5.98
C GLY A 7 42.04 -6.34 -6.58
N GLY A 8 41.95 -6.35 -7.91
CA GLY A 8 41.15 -5.40 -8.69
C GLY A 8 39.80 -5.22 -8.02
N GLY A 9 39.48 -3.96 -7.69
CA GLY A 9 38.27 -3.62 -6.97
C GLY A 9 37.08 -4.21 -7.72
N GLU A 10 36.32 -5.07 -7.06
CA GLU A 10 35.09 -5.66 -7.61
C GLU A 10 34.18 -4.49 -8.00
N SER A 11 34.17 -4.16 -9.29
CA SER A 11 33.38 -3.07 -9.84
C SER A 11 31.99 -3.60 -10.11
N LEU A 12 31.00 -3.10 -9.37
CA LEU A 12 29.61 -3.37 -9.64
C LEU A 12 29.25 -2.86 -11.05
N SER A 13 28.60 -3.71 -11.85
CA SER A 13 28.08 -3.33 -13.17
C SER A 13 27.12 -2.14 -13.11
N GLU A 14 26.94 -1.47 -14.24
CA GLU A 14 26.14 -0.24 -14.32
C GLU A 14 24.64 -0.49 -14.06
N ASP A 15 24.08 -1.57 -14.58
CA ASP A 15 22.68 -1.97 -14.36
C ASP A 15 22.42 -2.30 -12.89
N PHE A 16 23.32 -3.03 -12.22
CA PHE A 16 23.17 -3.31 -10.78
C PHE A 16 23.35 -2.05 -9.94
N ARG A 17 24.26 -1.15 -10.34
CA ARG A 17 24.44 0.14 -9.67
C ARG A 17 23.20 1.01 -9.80
N ALA A 18 22.59 1.06 -10.97
CA ALA A 18 21.36 1.79 -11.22
C ALA A 18 20.15 1.18 -10.48
N ALA A 19 20.15 -0.15 -10.28
CA ALA A 19 19.10 -0.85 -9.55
C ALA A 19 19.24 -0.78 -8.03
N LEU A 20 20.38 -0.35 -7.48
CA LEU A 20 20.55 -0.26 -6.03
C LEU A 20 19.58 0.77 -5.42
N ALA A 21 18.75 0.31 -4.47
CA ALA A 21 17.84 1.17 -3.72
C ALA A 21 18.57 2.18 -2.81
N ASP A 22 19.86 1.95 -2.59
CA ASP A 22 20.73 2.76 -1.77
C ASP A 22 22.20 2.64 -2.22
N ASP A 23 22.91 3.75 -2.14
CA ASP A 23 24.33 3.85 -2.47
C ASP A 23 25.31 3.74 -1.30
N ALA A 24 24.93 3.10 -0.19
CA ALA A 24 25.85 2.86 0.92
C ALA A 24 27.03 2.00 0.46
N GLY A 25 28.26 2.50 0.68
CA GLY A 25 29.47 1.85 0.20
C GLY A 25 29.68 0.42 0.72
N HIS A 26 29.06 0.02 1.84
CA HIS A 26 29.04 -1.37 2.28
C HIS A 26 28.09 -2.25 1.44
N HIS A 27 26.87 -1.79 1.16
CA HIS A 27 25.90 -2.51 0.32
C HIS A 27 26.43 -2.71 -1.09
N ARG A 28 26.99 -1.66 -1.69
CA ARG A 28 27.62 -1.72 -3.01
C ARG A 28 28.72 -2.80 -3.07
N ARG A 29 29.59 -2.86 -2.06
CA ARG A 29 30.64 -3.90 -1.98
C ARG A 29 30.09 -5.31 -1.78
N MET A 30 29.00 -5.46 -1.03
CA MET A 30 28.36 -6.77 -0.87
C MET A 30 27.74 -7.27 -2.18
N ILE A 31 27.00 -6.40 -2.87
CA ILE A 31 26.38 -6.76 -4.15
C ILE A 31 27.46 -7.05 -5.21
N ALA A 32 28.55 -6.27 -5.27
CA ALA A 32 29.64 -6.55 -6.21
C ALA A 32 30.22 -7.96 -6.05
N LYS A 33 30.28 -8.48 -4.81
CA LYS A 33 30.70 -9.86 -4.49
C LYS A 33 29.64 -10.91 -4.85
N GLY A 34 28.37 -10.54 -4.76
CA GLY A 34 27.23 -11.41 -5.03
C GLY A 34 26.81 -11.43 -6.50
N GLU A 35 27.18 -10.42 -7.28
CA GLU A 35 26.64 -10.14 -8.62
C GLU A 35 26.65 -11.37 -9.55
N PRO A 36 27.74 -12.16 -9.68
CA PRO A 36 27.72 -13.34 -10.53
C PRO A 36 26.65 -14.37 -10.14
N ASN A 37 26.39 -14.54 -8.84
CA ASN A 37 25.37 -15.45 -8.33
C ASN A 37 23.95 -14.87 -8.49
N ILE A 38 23.80 -13.55 -8.37
CA ILE A 38 22.51 -12.91 -8.63
C ILE A 38 22.14 -13.08 -10.10
N ARG A 39 23.08 -12.79 -11.02
CA ARG A 39 22.88 -12.93 -12.47
C ARG A 39 22.60 -14.37 -12.89
N SER A 40 23.27 -15.35 -12.28
CA SER A 40 23.02 -16.77 -12.61
C SER A 40 21.62 -17.25 -12.22
N CYS A 41 20.91 -16.51 -11.36
CA CYS A 41 19.53 -16.79 -11.02
C CYS A 41 18.54 -16.27 -12.08
N PHE A 42 18.94 -15.38 -12.99
CA PHE A 42 18.04 -14.77 -13.97
C PHE A 42 17.69 -15.73 -15.11
N GLN A 43 16.44 -15.68 -15.55
CA GLN A 43 15.98 -16.32 -16.77
C GLN A 43 16.38 -15.49 -17.99
N ASP A 44 16.35 -16.10 -19.17
CA ASP A 44 16.60 -15.40 -20.43
C ASP A 44 15.64 -14.21 -20.59
N GLY A 45 16.23 -13.03 -20.78
CA GLY A 45 15.53 -11.75 -20.92
C GLY A 45 14.92 -11.18 -19.63
N GLU A 46 15.21 -11.76 -18.46
CA GLU A 46 14.81 -11.18 -17.17
C GLU A 46 15.69 -9.98 -16.83
N THR A 47 15.06 -8.88 -16.40
CA THR A 47 15.76 -7.60 -16.11
C THR A 47 15.64 -7.23 -14.64
N VAL A 48 16.74 -6.81 -14.04
CA VAL A 48 16.74 -6.28 -12.67
C VAL A 48 16.09 -4.90 -12.63
N ARG A 49 15.23 -4.67 -11.64
CA ARG A 49 14.54 -3.39 -11.43
C ARG A 49 15.01 -2.70 -10.16
N LEU A 50 15.18 -3.48 -9.09
CA LEU A 50 15.60 -2.95 -7.81
C LEU A 50 16.39 -3.99 -7.02
N ILE A 51 17.44 -3.56 -6.35
CA ILE A 51 18.26 -4.35 -5.43
C ILE A 51 18.30 -3.62 -4.09
N ALA A 52 17.92 -4.29 -3.01
CA ALA A 52 18.06 -3.75 -1.66
C ALA A 52 18.73 -4.74 -0.74
N VAL A 53 19.55 -4.21 0.18
CA VAL A 53 20.25 -5.00 1.18
C VAL A 53 19.77 -4.61 2.58
N GLU A 54 19.55 -5.61 3.41
CA GLU A 54 19.15 -5.43 4.80
C GLU A 54 20.24 -4.75 5.63
N ASP A 55 19.90 -3.70 6.40
CA ASP A 55 20.88 -2.83 7.08
C ASP A 55 21.51 -3.45 8.35
N PHE A 56 20.84 -4.38 9.04
CA PHE A 56 21.23 -4.79 10.41
C PHE A 56 22.24 -5.95 10.45
N THR A 57 21.92 -7.04 9.75
CA THR A 57 22.73 -8.26 9.72
C THR A 57 23.11 -8.64 8.29
N ALA A 58 22.69 -7.85 7.29
CA ALA A 58 22.81 -8.11 5.86
C ALA A 58 22.54 -9.58 5.50
N THR A 59 21.61 -10.22 6.21
CA THR A 59 21.26 -11.62 5.95
C THR A 59 20.53 -11.71 4.64
N HIS A 60 19.69 -10.72 4.31
CA HIS A 60 18.91 -10.73 3.08
C HIS A 60 19.31 -9.64 2.09
N THR A 61 19.29 -10.02 0.81
CA THR A 61 19.31 -9.15 -0.35
C THR A 61 18.05 -9.43 -1.13
N LEU A 62 17.22 -8.42 -1.31
CA LEU A 62 16.03 -8.49 -2.15
C LEU A 62 16.39 -8.00 -3.55
N VAL A 63 16.11 -8.81 -4.57
CA VAL A 63 16.27 -8.46 -5.98
C VAL A 63 14.91 -8.55 -6.64
N VAL A 64 14.34 -7.40 -6.96
CA VAL A 64 13.08 -7.30 -7.70
C VAL A 64 13.43 -7.26 -9.18
N THR A 65 12.95 -8.23 -9.94
CA THR A 65 13.06 -8.26 -11.40
C THR A 65 11.74 -7.84 -12.02
N ASP A 66 11.69 -7.76 -13.35
CA ASP A 66 10.44 -7.59 -14.08
C ASP A 66 9.53 -8.83 -14.05
N ARG A 67 10.01 -9.97 -13.54
CA ARG A 67 9.25 -11.23 -13.51
C ARG A 67 8.98 -11.76 -12.11
N ARG A 68 9.84 -11.51 -11.13
CA ARG A 68 9.75 -12.14 -9.80
C ARG A 68 10.60 -11.42 -8.76
N LEU A 69 10.39 -11.78 -7.51
CA LEU A 69 11.21 -11.37 -6.39
C LEU A 69 12.20 -12.50 -6.06
N LEU A 70 13.49 -12.20 -6.06
CA LEU A 70 14.51 -13.10 -5.51
C LEU A 70 14.87 -12.62 -4.10
N VAL A 71 14.74 -13.53 -3.14
CA VAL A 71 15.23 -13.34 -1.78
C VAL A 71 16.54 -14.10 -1.70
N MET A 72 17.63 -13.38 -1.50
CA MET A 72 18.98 -13.95 -1.46
C MET A 72 19.59 -13.75 -0.09
N ARG A 73 20.48 -14.66 0.30
CA ARG A 73 21.24 -14.60 1.55
C ARG A 73 22.71 -14.26 1.35
N LYS A 74 23.35 -13.78 2.43
CA LYS A 74 24.79 -13.49 2.50
C LYS A 74 25.22 -12.47 1.43
N GLY A 75 24.46 -11.39 1.28
CA GLY A 75 24.75 -10.34 0.29
C GLY A 75 24.63 -10.81 -1.17
N GLY A 76 23.56 -11.56 -1.51
CA GLY A 76 23.32 -12.02 -2.88
C GLY A 76 24.06 -13.29 -3.31
N ARG A 77 24.69 -14.02 -2.39
CA ARG A 77 25.52 -15.20 -2.74
C ARG A 77 24.76 -16.51 -2.78
N VAL A 78 23.66 -16.61 -2.04
CA VAL A 78 22.87 -17.83 -1.94
C VAL A 78 21.43 -17.47 -2.25
N LEU A 79 20.84 -18.05 -3.28
CA LEU A 79 19.40 -17.93 -3.49
C LEU A 79 18.68 -18.64 -2.35
N ASP A 80 17.84 -17.91 -1.63
CA ASP A 80 16.99 -18.47 -0.58
C ASP A 80 15.63 -18.86 -1.16
N ARG A 81 14.98 -17.89 -1.81
CA ARG A 81 13.66 -18.06 -2.42
C ARG A 81 13.57 -17.29 -3.73
N SER A 82 12.78 -17.84 -4.65
CA SER A 82 12.33 -17.18 -5.87
C SER A 82 10.81 -17.14 -5.81
N VAL A 83 10.24 -15.95 -5.78
CA VAL A 83 8.82 -15.71 -5.49
C VAL A 83 8.17 -15.09 -6.72
N THR A 84 7.21 -15.80 -7.32
CA THR A 84 6.47 -15.28 -8.47
C THR A 84 5.44 -14.24 -8.04
N PRO A 85 4.95 -13.39 -8.95
CA PRO A 85 3.95 -12.36 -8.63
C PRO A 85 2.70 -12.91 -7.95
N GLU A 86 2.27 -14.11 -8.34
CA GLU A 86 1.06 -14.77 -7.84
C GLU A 86 1.20 -15.24 -6.38
N GLU A 87 2.44 -15.47 -5.93
CA GLU A 87 2.74 -15.89 -4.56
C GLU A 87 2.76 -14.70 -3.59
N ILE A 88 2.85 -13.46 -4.11
CA ILE A 88 2.83 -12.24 -3.30
C ILE A 88 1.37 -11.86 -3.02
N ARG A 89 0.96 -11.97 -1.76
CA ARG A 89 -0.42 -11.67 -1.33
C ARG A 89 -0.59 -10.24 -0.85
N ASP A 90 0.39 -9.74 -0.11
CA ASP A 90 0.36 -8.40 0.48
C ASP A 90 1.79 -7.90 0.72
N VAL A 91 1.96 -6.59 0.72
CA VAL A 91 3.24 -5.92 0.97
C VAL A 91 3.01 -4.76 1.93
N GLU A 92 3.63 -4.84 3.10
CA GLU A 92 3.46 -3.83 4.13
C GLU A 92 4.81 -3.32 4.65
N VAL A 93 4.90 -2.04 4.93
CA VAL A 93 6.06 -1.43 5.59
C VAL A 93 5.61 -0.87 6.94
N ARG A 94 6.14 -1.41 8.03
CA ARG A 94 5.80 -0.97 9.39
C ARG A 94 6.99 -0.29 10.07
N PRO A 95 6.84 0.87 10.71
CA PRO A 95 7.85 1.37 11.61
C PRO A 95 7.98 0.43 12.82
N THR A 96 9.19 0.24 13.31
CA THR A 96 9.48 -0.50 14.54
C THR A 96 9.81 0.49 15.66
N GLY A 97 9.62 0.09 16.92
CA GLY A 97 9.95 0.92 18.09
C GLY A 97 11.44 1.29 18.23
N THR A 98 12.30 0.85 17.31
CA THR A 98 13.74 1.10 17.28
C THR A 98 14.16 2.11 16.19
N GLY A 99 13.21 2.83 15.59
CA GLY A 99 13.50 3.80 14.52
C GLY A 99 13.87 3.18 13.17
N SER A 100 13.51 1.92 12.96
CA SER A 100 13.72 1.18 11.72
C SER A 100 12.40 0.75 11.12
N PHE A 101 12.42 0.20 9.91
CA PHE A 101 11.24 -0.13 9.14
C PHE A 101 11.31 -1.61 8.76
N LEU A 102 10.23 -2.34 9.06
CA LEU A 102 10.07 -3.74 8.72
C LEU A 102 9.19 -3.84 7.47
N LEU A 103 9.79 -4.28 6.37
CA LEU A 103 9.06 -4.70 5.19
C LEU A 103 8.57 -6.14 5.42
N VAL A 104 7.27 -6.37 5.26
CA VAL A 104 6.60 -7.67 5.34
C VAL A 104 6.00 -7.98 3.98
N VAL A 105 6.40 -9.10 3.39
CA VAL A 105 5.82 -9.63 2.15
C VAL A 105 5.03 -10.88 2.50
N ALA A 106 3.71 -10.73 2.59
CA ALA A 106 2.78 -11.81 2.88
C ALA A 106 2.60 -12.71 1.67
N GLY A 107 2.44 -14.01 1.90
CA GLY A 107 2.54 -15.04 0.87
C GLY A 107 3.82 -15.85 1.04
N PRO A 108 4.99 -15.37 0.61
CA PRO A 108 6.26 -16.07 0.85
C PRO A 108 6.66 -16.07 2.32
N GLY A 109 6.09 -15.19 3.17
CA GLY A 109 6.51 -15.04 4.57
C GLY A 109 7.92 -14.47 4.66
N THR A 110 8.18 -13.37 3.96
CA THR A 110 9.48 -12.70 3.95
C THR A 110 9.39 -11.41 4.77
N THR A 111 10.32 -11.23 5.70
CA THR A 111 10.45 -10.00 6.47
C THR A 111 11.87 -9.47 6.36
N VAL A 112 12.02 -8.18 6.03
CA VAL A 112 13.33 -7.53 5.85
C VAL A 112 13.33 -6.18 6.54
N LYS A 113 14.42 -5.88 7.26
CA LYS A 113 14.51 -4.68 8.10
C LYS A 113 15.46 -3.64 7.51
N PHE A 114 14.96 -2.43 7.34
CA PHE A 114 15.74 -1.28 6.85
C PHE A 114 15.82 -0.20 7.93
N GLN A 115 16.95 0.50 8.01
CA GLN A 115 17.10 1.68 8.85
C GLN A 115 16.46 2.91 8.22
N ARG A 116 16.46 2.98 6.89
CA ARG A 116 15.93 4.14 6.17
C ARG A 116 14.52 3.90 5.66
N PRO A 117 13.57 4.80 5.95
CA PRO A 117 12.20 4.68 5.46
C PRO A 117 12.15 4.70 3.93
N GLY A 118 12.90 5.60 3.29
CA GLY A 118 12.90 5.73 1.82
C GLY A 118 13.28 4.43 1.10
N VAL A 119 14.24 3.68 1.64
CA VAL A 119 14.62 2.36 1.10
C VAL A 119 13.49 1.35 1.30
N ALA A 120 12.97 1.23 2.54
CA ALA A 120 11.89 0.29 2.84
C ALA A 120 10.66 0.49 1.94
N TYR A 121 10.24 1.74 1.77
CA TYR A 121 9.10 2.08 0.94
C TYR A 121 9.38 1.88 -0.56
N SER A 122 10.56 2.26 -1.06
CA SER A 122 10.94 2.04 -2.47
C SER A 122 10.93 0.55 -2.83
N VAL A 123 11.45 -0.30 -1.92
CA VAL A 123 11.41 -1.76 -2.07
C VAL A 123 9.97 -2.27 -2.06
N GLY A 124 9.15 -1.82 -1.09
CA GLY A 124 7.74 -2.21 -1.01
C GLY A 124 6.98 -1.90 -2.29
N GLU A 125 7.13 -0.67 -2.81
CA GLU A 125 6.51 -0.22 -4.05
C GLU A 125 6.92 -1.07 -5.26
N ALA A 126 8.20 -1.43 -5.36
CA ALA A 126 8.71 -2.26 -6.46
C ALA A 126 8.11 -3.69 -6.41
N ILE A 127 7.99 -4.28 -5.23
CA ILE A 127 7.41 -5.61 -5.03
C ILE A 127 5.91 -5.60 -5.31
N GLU A 128 5.21 -4.54 -4.93
CA GLU A 128 3.78 -4.43 -5.21
C GLU A 128 3.49 -4.19 -6.71
N LYS A 129 4.29 -3.36 -7.38
CA LYS A 129 4.24 -3.20 -8.84
C LYS A 129 4.47 -4.53 -9.56
N LEU A 130 5.32 -5.38 -9.00
CA LEU A 130 5.51 -6.74 -9.48
C LEU A 130 4.25 -7.60 -9.26
N ALA A 131 3.68 -7.59 -8.05
CA ALA A 131 2.48 -8.36 -7.70
C ALA A 131 1.23 -7.97 -8.53
N ARG A 132 1.06 -6.70 -8.86
CA ARG A 132 -0.04 -6.18 -9.69
C ARG A 132 -0.04 -6.68 -11.14
N ARG A 133 1.01 -7.38 -11.60
CA ARG A 133 1.06 -8.02 -12.92
C ARG A 133 0.29 -9.35 -13.00
N ARG A 134 -0.34 -9.76 -11.90
CA ARG A 134 -1.20 -10.94 -11.81
C ARG A 134 -2.43 -10.79 -12.74
N PRO A 135 -2.81 -11.83 -13.53
CA PRO A 135 -4.14 -11.87 -14.13
C PRO A 135 -5.22 -12.05 -13.03
N PRO A 136 -6.38 -11.38 -13.14
CA PRO A 136 -7.41 -11.40 -12.08
C PRO A 136 -7.85 -12.82 -11.77
N VAL A 137 -7.93 -13.16 -10.48
CA VAL A 137 -8.38 -14.47 -10.00
C VAL A 137 -9.78 -14.31 -9.45
N GLU A 138 -10.76 -14.82 -10.21
CA GLU A 138 -12.15 -14.94 -9.80
C GLU A 138 -12.24 -15.75 -8.50
N THR A 139 -12.69 -15.12 -7.42
CA THR A 139 -13.12 -15.85 -6.22
C THR A 139 -14.45 -15.31 -5.73
N ALA A 140 -15.42 -16.22 -5.62
CA ALA A 140 -16.80 -15.95 -5.24
C ALA A 140 -17.08 -16.26 -3.75
N ALA A 141 -18.05 -15.51 -3.21
CA ALA A 141 -19.02 -15.82 -2.15
C ALA A 141 -18.77 -15.37 -0.68
N SER A 142 -19.58 -14.35 -0.31
CA SER A 142 -20.00 -13.85 1.03
C SER A 142 -18.96 -13.07 1.87
N GLY A 143 -19.20 -11.86 2.38
CA GLY A 143 -20.33 -10.92 2.28
C GLY A 143 -19.89 -9.46 2.03
N PHE A 144 -18.63 -9.26 1.64
CA PHE A 144 -18.08 -8.00 1.15
C PHE A 144 -17.02 -8.38 0.10
N ALA A 145 -17.41 -8.47 -1.16
CA ALA A 145 -16.51 -8.93 -2.21
C ALA A 145 -15.42 -7.87 -2.45
N ALA A 146 -14.16 -8.25 -2.23
CA ALA A 146 -13.04 -7.49 -2.77
C ALA A 146 -13.13 -7.60 -4.31
N THR A 147 -13.32 -6.48 -4.99
CA THR A 147 -13.19 -6.42 -6.45
C THR A 147 -11.76 -6.10 -6.84
N ASP A 148 -11.35 -6.62 -8.00
CA ASP A 148 -10.01 -6.55 -8.55
C ASP A 148 -9.34 -5.18 -8.33
N GLY A 149 -8.34 -5.15 -7.45
CA GLY A 149 -7.44 -4.02 -7.30
C GLY A 149 -7.18 -3.61 -5.85
N ARG A 150 -8.19 -3.64 -4.96
CA ARG A 150 -8.06 -3.21 -3.56
C ARG A 150 -8.52 -4.22 -2.52
N ALA A 151 -7.85 -4.22 -1.36
CA ALA A 151 -8.21 -5.07 -0.23
C ALA A 151 -9.28 -4.45 0.68
N VAL A 152 -9.56 -3.16 0.56
CA VAL A 152 -10.74 -2.54 1.20
C VAL A 152 -11.98 -3.01 0.46
N PRO A 153 -12.95 -3.63 1.14
CA PRO A 153 -14.14 -4.11 0.45
C PRO A 153 -15.00 -2.99 -0.14
N ILE A 154 -15.84 -3.35 -1.11
CA ILE A 154 -16.87 -2.42 -1.61
C ILE A 154 -17.80 -2.05 -0.46
N LEU A 155 -18.03 -0.75 -0.28
CA LEU A 155 -18.83 -0.22 0.81
C LEU A 155 -20.31 -0.22 0.45
N TYR A 156 -20.67 0.29 -0.73
CA TYR A 156 -22.06 0.33 -1.15
C TYR A 156 -22.54 -1.03 -1.73
N PRO A 157 -23.74 -1.52 -1.36
CA PRO A 157 -24.66 -0.96 -0.36
C PRO A 157 -24.41 -1.47 1.07
N GLY A 158 -23.68 -2.58 1.23
CA GLY A 158 -23.65 -3.38 2.45
C GLY A 158 -23.26 -2.60 3.71
N PHE A 159 -22.14 -1.88 3.65
CA PHE A 159 -21.60 -1.12 4.79
C PHE A 159 -22.62 -0.12 5.36
N TYR A 160 -23.35 0.56 4.48
CA TYR A 160 -24.33 1.57 4.86
C TYR A 160 -25.61 0.95 5.42
N LEU A 161 -26.11 -0.10 4.77
CA LEU A 161 -27.33 -0.78 5.22
C LEU A 161 -27.12 -1.48 6.58
N ASP A 162 -25.95 -2.06 6.80
CA ASP A 162 -25.58 -2.69 8.07
C ASP A 162 -25.56 -1.66 9.21
N LEU A 163 -24.90 -0.50 9.00
CA LEU A 163 -24.86 0.60 9.98
C LEU A 163 -26.26 1.10 10.37
N LEU A 164 -27.13 1.31 9.39
CA LEU A 164 -28.51 1.77 9.63
C LEU A 164 -29.30 0.70 10.41
N THR A 165 -29.15 -0.56 10.03
CA THR A 165 -29.80 -1.70 10.71
C THR A 165 -29.34 -1.82 12.16
N GLU A 166 -28.03 -1.77 12.41
CA GLU A 166 -27.45 -1.90 13.75
C GLU A 166 -27.79 -0.73 14.69
N THR A 167 -28.04 0.46 14.12
CA THR A 167 -28.44 1.66 14.88
C THR A 167 -29.95 1.80 15.01
N GLY A 168 -30.74 0.96 14.35
CA GLY A 168 -32.20 1.04 14.34
C GLY A 168 -32.75 2.21 13.51
N VAL A 169 -31.92 2.82 12.67
CA VAL A 169 -32.32 3.90 11.75
C VAL A 169 -32.93 3.27 10.49
N PRO A 170 -34.11 3.72 10.02
CA PRO A 170 -34.72 3.21 8.80
C PRO A 170 -33.80 3.36 7.57
N ALA A 171 -33.61 2.28 6.82
CA ALA A 171 -32.84 2.27 5.58
C ALA A 171 -33.62 2.80 4.36
N ASN A 172 -34.16 4.01 4.47
CA ASN A 172 -34.78 4.70 3.34
C ASN A 172 -33.70 5.41 2.48
N PRO A 173 -34.01 5.77 1.23
CA PRO A 173 -33.02 6.38 0.32
C PRO A 173 -32.36 7.65 0.86
N GLU A 174 -33.10 8.52 1.56
CA GLU A 174 -32.59 9.76 2.13
C GLU A 174 -31.53 9.49 3.21
N ASN A 175 -31.83 8.60 4.15
CA ASN A 175 -30.89 8.21 5.21
C ASN A 175 -29.64 7.54 4.64
N VAL A 176 -29.77 6.74 3.58
CA VAL A 176 -28.62 6.12 2.90
C VAL A 176 -27.76 7.18 2.24
N VAL A 177 -28.34 8.10 1.47
CA VAL A 177 -27.61 9.19 0.80
C VAL A 177 -26.90 10.08 1.82
N ASN A 178 -27.61 10.55 2.85
CA ASN A 178 -27.02 11.40 3.88
C ASN A 178 -25.89 10.67 4.62
N LEU A 179 -26.01 9.37 4.87
CA LEU A 179 -24.94 8.59 5.48
C LEU A 179 -23.72 8.47 4.55
N ILE A 180 -23.93 8.26 3.25
CA ILE A 180 -22.86 8.23 2.25
C ILE A 180 -22.12 9.57 2.23
N GLU A 181 -22.83 10.70 2.22
CA GLU A 181 -22.23 12.03 2.27
C GLU A 181 -21.40 12.25 3.56
N ARG A 182 -21.87 11.74 4.69
CA ARG A 182 -21.10 11.81 5.95
C ARG A 182 -19.79 11.05 5.87
N VAL A 183 -19.85 9.82 5.36
CA VAL A 183 -18.65 9.00 5.20
C VAL A 183 -17.73 9.60 4.14
N PHE A 184 -18.28 10.16 3.06
CA PHE A 184 -17.54 10.90 2.04
C PHE A 184 -16.69 12.01 2.67
N VAL A 185 -17.28 12.87 3.52
CA VAL A 185 -16.54 13.95 4.18
C VAL A 185 -15.47 13.41 5.14
N MET A 186 -15.75 12.31 5.85
CA MET A 186 -14.73 11.66 6.69
C MET A 186 -13.55 11.16 5.87
N VAL A 187 -13.79 10.54 4.69
CA VAL A 187 -12.72 10.07 3.81
C VAL A 187 -11.97 11.25 3.17
N MET A 188 -12.67 12.32 2.76
CA MET A 188 -12.05 13.56 2.27
C MET A 188 -11.04 14.11 3.28
N GLY A 189 -11.46 14.30 4.54
CA GLY A 189 -10.56 14.82 5.57
C GLY A 189 -9.34 13.92 5.85
N GLN A 190 -9.49 12.60 5.74
CA GLN A 190 -8.36 11.67 5.86
C GLN A 190 -7.43 11.71 4.64
N ALA A 191 -7.98 11.87 3.43
CA ALA A 191 -7.20 12.04 2.21
C ALA A 191 -6.31 13.29 2.31
N ASP A 192 -6.87 14.41 2.75
CA ASP A 192 -6.13 15.67 2.96
C ASP A 192 -4.96 15.51 3.93
N GLU A 193 -5.17 14.77 5.03
CA GLU A 193 -4.11 14.44 5.98
C GLU A 193 -2.99 13.63 5.30
N TYR A 194 -3.35 12.63 4.49
CA TYR A 194 -2.36 11.82 3.78
C TYR A 194 -1.59 12.64 2.75
N PHE A 195 -2.25 13.45 1.92
CA PHE A 195 -1.55 14.30 0.96
C PHE A 195 -0.55 15.23 1.66
N ARG A 196 -0.97 15.85 2.77
CA ARG A 196 -0.13 16.74 3.57
C ARG A 196 1.05 16.00 4.22
N GLN A 197 0.80 14.81 4.77
CA GLN A 197 1.83 13.98 5.38
C GLN A 197 2.94 13.62 4.38
N TRP A 198 2.57 13.44 3.10
CA TRP A 198 3.51 13.05 2.04
C TRP A 198 3.99 14.21 1.17
N GLY A 199 3.44 15.42 1.35
CA GLY A 199 3.79 16.62 0.59
C GLY A 199 3.48 16.52 -0.91
N ASP A 200 2.38 15.84 -1.28
CA ASP A 200 1.97 15.63 -2.68
C ASP A 200 0.80 16.55 -3.05
N ASP A 201 1.11 17.84 -3.20
CA ASP A 201 0.12 18.89 -3.48
C ASP A 201 -0.57 18.70 -4.86
N ASP A 202 0.11 18.08 -5.83
CA ASP A 202 -0.49 17.79 -7.14
C ASP A 202 -1.53 16.66 -7.05
N ALA A 203 -1.22 15.60 -6.31
CA ALA A 203 -2.20 14.55 -6.04
C ALA A 203 -3.41 15.09 -5.27
N ALA A 204 -3.20 15.93 -4.25
CA ALA A 204 -4.28 16.61 -3.54
C ALA A 204 -5.18 17.38 -4.49
N ARG A 205 -4.59 18.24 -5.34
CA ARG A 205 -5.35 19.01 -6.33
C ARG A 205 -6.14 18.12 -7.28
N ARG A 206 -5.53 17.06 -7.84
CA ARG A 206 -6.24 16.13 -8.75
C ARG A 206 -7.36 15.35 -8.05
N PHE A 207 -7.21 15.08 -6.76
CA PHE A 207 -8.24 14.45 -5.94
C PHE A 207 -9.42 15.40 -5.72
N HIS A 208 -9.16 16.63 -5.27
CA HIS A 208 -10.19 17.66 -5.10
C HIS A 208 -10.86 18.02 -6.43
N ASP A 209 -10.11 18.22 -7.52
CA ASP A 209 -10.68 18.49 -8.86
C ASP A 209 -11.68 17.40 -9.29
N ARG A 210 -11.53 16.17 -8.78
CA ARG A 210 -12.40 15.03 -9.08
C ARG A 210 -13.58 14.88 -8.12
N PHE A 211 -13.41 15.22 -6.85
CA PHE A 211 -14.36 14.88 -5.78
C PHE A 211 -14.94 16.10 -5.04
N ASP A 212 -14.28 17.26 -5.00
CA ASP A 212 -14.87 18.50 -4.49
C ASP A 212 -16.03 18.91 -5.42
N GLY A 213 -17.25 18.87 -4.89
CA GLY A 213 -18.49 19.11 -5.64
C GLY A 213 -19.46 17.94 -5.69
N GLY A 214 -19.17 16.83 -4.98
CA GLY A 214 -20.10 15.70 -4.83
C GLY A 214 -20.03 14.66 -5.95
N GLY A 215 -19.09 14.82 -6.88
CA GLY A 215 -19.04 14.02 -8.10
C GLY A 215 -20.27 14.26 -9.00
N PRO A 216 -20.41 13.54 -10.11
CA PRO A 216 -21.63 13.62 -10.89
C PRO A 216 -22.78 13.01 -10.07
N GLU A 217 -23.95 13.69 -10.02
CA GLU A 217 -25.10 13.33 -9.16
C GLU A 217 -25.58 11.88 -9.34
N ASP A 218 -25.32 11.28 -10.50
CA ASP A 218 -25.63 9.89 -10.84
C ASP A 218 -24.71 8.87 -10.16
N ARG A 219 -23.65 9.32 -9.48
CA ARG A 219 -22.64 8.46 -8.82
C ARG A 219 -22.53 8.64 -7.32
N VAL A 220 -23.39 9.45 -6.70
CA VAL A 220 -23.35 9.71 -5.24
C VAL A 220 -23.26 8.40 -4.44
N LEU A 221 -24.01 7.38 -4.84
CA LEU A 221 -24.05 6.08 -4.15
C LEU A 221 -22.69 5.35 -4.12
N ASN A 222 -21.86 5.53 -5.14
CA ASN A 222 -20.54 4.88 -5.27
C ASN A 222 -19.38 5.85 -4.98
N SER A 223 -19.66 7.10 -4.60
CA SER A 223 -18.66 8.16 -4.49
C SER A 223 -17.51 7.81 -3.53
N VAL A 224 -17.83 7.21 -2.38
CA VAL A 224 -16.82 6.78 -1.39
C VAL A 224 -15.99 5.63 -1.92
N ASP A 225 -16.60 4.66 -2.61
CA ASP A 225 -15.86 3.56 -3.24
C ASP A 225 -14.90 4.07 -4.32
N ASP A 226 -15.33 5.03 -5.15
CA ASP A 226 -14.49 5.69 -6.15
C ASP A 226 -13.32 6.45 -5.51
N MET A 227 -13.52 7.10 -4.36
CA MET A 227 -12.44 7.76 -3.61
C MET A 227 -11.43 6.75 -3.08
N VAL A 228 -11.90 5.63 -2.52
CA VAL A 228 -11.01 4.57 -2.02
C VAL A 228 -10.21 3.99 -3.17
N ASP A 229 -10.82 3.70 -4.31
CA ASP A 229 -10.11 3.22 -5.50
C ASP A 229 -9.05 4.21 -5.97
N TRP A 230 -9.37 5.51 -5.97
CA TRP A 230 -8.42 6.54 -6.33
C TRP A 230 -7.23 6.58 -5.36
N LEU A 231 -7.49 6.61 -4.05
CA LEU A 231 -6.44 6.66 -3.02
C LEU A 231 -5.59 5.39 -3.02
N TRP A 232 -6.22 4.25 -3.26
CA TRP A 232 -5.57 2.95 -3.37
C TRP A 232 -4.67 2.85 -4.62
N ALA A 233 -5.08 3.47 -5.73
CA ALA A 233 -4.27 3.55 -6.93
C ALA A 233 -3.15 4.60 -6.82
N TRP A 234 -3.40 5.71 -6.12
CA TRP A 234 -2.45 6.80 -5.96
C TRP A 234 -1.19 6.37 -5.21
N ASN A 235 -1.34 5.80 -4.01
CA ASN A 235 -0.20 5.51 -3.17
C ASN A 235 -0.44 4.31 -2.25
N PHE A 236 0.44 3.31 -2.35
CA PHE A 236 0.36 2.10 -1.52
C PHE A 236 0.48 2.37 -0.02
N ARG A 237 1.14 3.47 0.35
CA ARG A 237 1.25 3.87 1.76
C ARG A 237 -0.10 4.17 2.39
N CYS A 238 -1.13 4.40 1.59
CA CYS A 238 -2.50 4.59 2.03
C CYS A 238 -3.26 3.26 2.21
N HIS A 239 -2.74 2.11 1.76
CA HIS A 239 -3.46 0.83 1.79
C HIS A 239 -3.82 0.38 3.20
N THR A 240 -2.82 0.23 4.07
CA THR A 240 -3.08 -0.17 5.47
C THR A 240 -3.94 0.85 6.21
N PRO A 241 -3.67 2.17 6.13
CA PRO A 241 -4.55 3.16 6.72
C PRO A 241 -5.99 3.11 6.19
N LEU A 242 -6.21 2.93 4.89
CA LEU A 242 -7.54 2.78 4.29
C LEU A 242 -8.26 1.51 4.77
N MET A 243 -7.55 0.38 4.90
CA MET A 243 -8.10 -0.85 5.47
C MET A 243 -8.52 -0.67 6.94
N GLN A 244 -7.84 0.20 7.69
CA GLN A 244 -8.19 0.51 9.07
C GLN A 244 -9.24 1.62 9.20
N LEU A 245 -9.42 2.44 8.17
CA LEU A 245 -10.30 3.60 8.21
C LEU A 245 -11.76 3.19 8.38
N PHE A 246 -12.26 2.27 7.56
CA PHE A 246 -13.68 1.89 7.58
C PHE A 246 -14.11 1.17 8.86
N PRO A 247 -13.33 0.25 9.45
CA PRO A 247 -13.60 -0.26 10.78
C PRO A 247 -13.65 0.84 11.86
N ARG A 248 -12.81 1.87 11.77
CA ARG A 248 -12.83 3.01 12.71
C ARG A 248 -14.06 3.89 12.50
N ILE A 249 -14.41 4.17 11.24
CA ILE A 249 -15.64 4.90 10.91
C ILE A 249 -16.85 4.14 11.44
N GLN A 250 -16.93 2.83 11.22
CA GLN A 250 -18.01 2.00 11.74
C GLN A 250 -18.08 2.09 13.28
N ALA A 251 -16.95 1.90 13.97
CA ALA A 251 -16.92 2.01 15.43
C ALA A 251 -17.43 3.37 15.92
N LEU A 252 -16.93 4.47 15.34
CA LEU A 252 -17.34 5.83 15.66
C LEU A 252 -18.84 6.06 15.42
N LEU A 253 -19.37 5.57 14.29
CA LEU A 253 -20.77 5.74 13.93
C LEU A 253 -21.71 4.88 14.78
N LEU A 254 -21.23 3.81 15.40
CA LEU A 254 -22.00 2.97 16.30
C LEU A 254 -21.95 3.43 17.76
N GLU A 255 -21.10 4.39 18.11
CA GLU A 255 -21.01 4.92 19.47
C GLU A 255 -22.33 5.56 19.95
N PRO A 256 -22.65 5.51 21.27
CA PRO A 256 -23.91 6.01 21.83
C PRO A 256 -24.28 7.45 21.47
N HIS A 257 -23.27 8.29 21.22
CA HIS A 257 -23.43 9.72 20.96
C HIS A 257 -23.33 10.08 19.47
N SER A 258 -23.21 9.10 18.59
CA SER A 258 -23.17 9.35 17.14
C SER A 258 -24.49 9.94 16.65
N PHE A 259 -24.44 10.68 15.53
CA PHE A 259 -25.64 11.23 14.90
C PHE A 259 -26.63 10.14 14.46
N LEU A 260 -26.18 8.89 14.25
CA LEU A 260 -27.06 7.77 13.93
C LEU A 260 -27.96 7.40 15.12
N ARG A 261 -27.47 7.56 16.35
CA ARG A 261 -28.23 7.23 17.57
C ARG A 261 -28.99 8.42 18.15
N THR A 262 -28.50 9.64 17.93
CA THR A 262 -29.12 10.86 18.46
C THR A 262 -30.08 11.53 17.48
N GLY A 263 -30.05 11.16 16.19
CA GLY A 263 -30.85 11.75 15.11
C GLY A 263 -32.33 11.35 15.05
N ASN A 264 -32.89 10.74 16.11
CA ASN A 264 -34.31 10.34 16.20
C ASN A 264 -34.82 9.53 14.98
N GLY A 265 -34.01 8.62 14.45
CA GLY A 265 -34.36 7.80 13.29
C GLY A 265 -34.15 8.48 11.93
N ARG A 266 -33.46 9.63 11.90
CA ARG A 266 -33.01 10.28 10.66
C ARG A 266 -31.51 10.50 10.71
N VAL A 267 -30.86 10.36 9.55
CA VAL A 267 -29.48 10.80 9.35
C VAL A 267 -29.51 12.28 8.93
N PRO A 268 -29.01 13.22 9.74
CA PRO A 268 -29.00 14.63 9.36
C PRO A 268 -28.08 14.85 8.16
N SER A 269 -28.53 15.64 7.19
CA SER A 269 -27.73 16.06 6.05
C SER A 269 -26.47 16.79 6.50
N TRP A 270 -25.50 16.93 5.60
CA TRP A 270 -24.27 17.66 5.92
C TRP A 270 -24.53 19.15 6.22
N ALA A 271 -25.45 19.79 5.49
CA ALA A 271 -25.82 21.19 5.72
C ALA A 271 -26.40 21.42 7.12
N GLU A 272 -27.32 20.56 7.56
CA GLU A 272 -27.95 20.66 8.89
C GLU A 272 -26.96 20.49 10.05
N TYR A 273 -25.83 19.82 9.80
CA TYR A 273 -24.78 19.67 10.81
C TYR A 273 -23.87 20.88 10.94
N GLN A 274 -23.67 21.63 9.86
CA GLN A 274 -22.83 22.83 9.89
C GLN A 274 -23.55 24.00 10.59
N GLU A 275 -24.88 23.96 10.68
CA GLU A 275 -25.71 25.01 11.27
C GLU A 275 -26.00 24.81 12.77
N GLY A 276 -25.70 23.63 13.33
CA GLY A 276 -25.94 23.28 14.74
C GLY A 276 -24.66 23.23 15.58
#